data_AF-A0A7S3TL08-F1
#
_entry.id   AF-A0A7S3TL08-F1
#
_cell.length_a   1.000
_cell.length_b   1.000
_cell.length_c   1.000
_cell.angle_alpha   90.00
_cell.angle_beta   90.00
_cell.angle_gamma   90.00
#
_symmetry.space_group_name_H-M   'P 1'
#
loop_
_entity.id
_entity.type
_entity.pdbx_description
1 polymer ?
#
loop_
_entity_poly.entity_id
_entity_poly.type
_entity_poly.pdbx_seq_one_letter_code
_entity_poly.pdbx_strand_id
1 'polypeptide(L)'
;PINTHPVTGQPVWFCNLHNHSRYLRDRRPCTVPEVGMTDVYSGDLSTIPYDDVRHINECCEKNIVDVMMQKGDVILLDNYRVLHGRRTFKGERKHAVTWFESCGEPRNVDKKEDNQLEFMNNLINSTI
;
A
#
# COMPACT_ATOMS: atom_id res chain seq x y z
N PRO A 1 -5.03 9.27 9.96
CA PRO A 1 -5.41 8.57 8.70
C PRO A 1 -5.20 9.45 7.46
N ILE A 2 -5.51 10.75 7.57
CA ILE A 2 -5.16 11.74 6.55
C ILE A 2 -3.70 12.14 6.73
N ASN A 3 -2.94 12.12 5.64
CA ASN A 3 -1.57 12.62 5.56
C ASN A 3 -1.51 13.74 4.50
N THR A 4 -0.43 14.53 4.51
CA THR A 4 -0.20 15.57 3.49
C THR A 4 0.81 15.05 2.48
N HIS A 5 0.48 15.10 1.20
CA HIS A 5 1.41 14.70 0.16
C HIS A 5 2.63 15.64 0.15
N PRO A 6 3.88 15.13 0.23
CA PRO A 6 5.07 15.95 0.45
C PRO A 6 5.35 16.95 -0.70
N VAL A 7 5.07 16.56 -1.95
CA VAL A 7 5.25 17.43 -3.11
C VAL A 7 4.02 18.32 -3.41
N THR A 8 2.82 17.73 -3.52
CA THR A 8 1.62 18.45 -3.97
C THR A 8 0.87 19.19 -2.87
N GLY A 9 1.16 18.91 -1.59
CA GLY A 9 0.45 19.46 -0.44
C GLY A 9 -1.00 18.98 -0.30
N GLN A 10 -1.49 18.10 -1.17
CA GLN A 10 -2.86 17.62 -1.15
C GLN A 10 -3.08 16.63 0.00
N PRO A 11 -4.27 16.62 0.63
CA PRO A 11 -4.61 15.60 1.62
C PRO A 11 -4.72 14.23 0.93
N VAL A 12 -4.11 13.21 1.54
CA VAL A 12 -4.16 11.83 1.07
C VAL A 12 -4.67 10.90 2.17
N TRP A 13 -5.47 9.92 1.79
CA TRP A 13 -5.88 8.83 2.67
C TRP A 13 -4.74 7.80 2.76
N PHE A 14 -3.88 7.95 3.77
CA PHE A 14 -2.75 7.06 4.02
C PHE A 14 -3.08 6.11 5.17
N CYS A 15 -4.06 5.25 4.95
CA CYS A 15 -4.57 4.35 5.98
C CYS A 15 -5.17 3.07 5.40
N ASN A 16 -4.88 1.93 6.03
CA ASN A 16 -5.36 0.62 5.60
C ASN A 16 -6.50 0.06 6.49
N LEU A 17 -7.26 0.94 7.15
CA LEU A 17 -8.29 0.59 8.15
C LEU A 17 -9.29 -0.44 7.62
N HIS A 18 -9.85 -0.25 6.43
CA HIS A 18 -10.84 -1.16 5.84
C HIS A 18 -10.30 -2.60 5.66
N ASN A 19 -9.00 -2.75 5.40
CA ASN A 19 -8.39 -4.06 5.25
C ASN A 19 -8.10 -4.75 6.58
N HIS A 20 -7.79 -3.98 7.63
CA HIS A 20 -7.49 -4.51 8.96
C HIS A 20 -8.71 -4.65 9.87
N SER A 21 -9.83 -3.97 9.56
CA SER A 21 -11.04 -4.04 10.38
C SER A 21 -11.58 -5.47 10.47
N ARG A 22 -11.77 -5.93 11.70
CA ARG A 22 -12.33 -7.26 11.98
C ARG A 22 -13.75 -7.40 11.43
N TYR A 23 -14.56 -6.34 11.55
CA TYR A 23 -15.93 -6.30 11.03
C TYR A 23 -16.02 -6.69 9.55
N LEU A 24 -15.06 -6.26 8.72
CA LEU A 24 -15.00 -6.60 7.30
C LEU A 24 -14.29 -7.94 7.06
N ARG A 25 -13.25 -8.27 7.84
CA ARG A 25 -12.47 -9.50 7.67
C ARG A 25 -13.22 -10.76 8.04
N ASP A 26 -14.01 -10.76 9.12
CA ASP A 26 -14.78 -11.93 9.57
C ASP A 26 -15.82 -12.38 8.52
N ARG A 27 -16.14 -11.51 7.56
CA ARG A 27 -17.03 -11.79 6.43
C ARG A 27 -16.30 -12.28 5.18
N ARG A 28 -14.96 -12.21 5.13
CA ARG A 28 -14.16 -12.68 4.00
C ARG A 28 -13.91 -14.19 4.18
N PRO A 29 -14.05 -15.02 3.13
CA PRO A 29 -13.66 -16.43 3.18
C PRO A 29 -12.14 -16.53 3.26
N CYS A 30 -11.59 -16.43 4.47
CA CYS A 30 -10.16 -16.53 4.73
C CYS A 30 -9.87 -17.88 5.39
N THR A 31 -9.17 -18.75 4.67
CA THR A 31 -8.88 -20.13 5.09
C THR A 31 -7.57 -20.29 5.87
N VAL A 32 -6.90 -19.19 6.22
CA VAL A 32 -5.67 -19.23 7.04
C VAL A 32 -6.03 -19.16 8.53
N PRO A 33 -5.67 -20.17 9.35
CA PRO A 33 -5.94 -20.14 10.78
C PRO A 33 -5.14 -19.04 11.49
N GLU A 34 -5.85 -18.19 12.24
CA GLU A 34 -5.39 -17.45 13.43
C GLU A 34 -4.04 -16.69 13.40
N VAL A 35 -3.56 -16.20 12.25
CA VAL A 35 -2.50 -15.17 12.27
C VAL A 35 -3.12 -13.78 12.42
N GLY A 36 -3.18 -13.30 13.66
CA GLY A 36 -3.38 -11.90 14.03
C GLY A 36 -4.79 -11.37 13.80
N MET A 37 -5.71 -11.69 14.71
CA MET A 37 -6.99 -11.00 14.85
C MET A 37 -6.78 -9.62 15.48
N THR A 38 -6.10 -8.73 14.76
CA THR A 38 -6.05 -7.31 15.11
C THR A 38 -7.30 -6.63 14.57
N ASP A 39 -7.90 -5.77 15.39
CA ASP A 39 -8.94 -4.84 14.95
C ASP A 39 -8.38 -3.42 14.97
N VAL A 40 -9.11 -2.49 14.36
CA VAL A 40 -8.72 -1.08 14.24
C VAL A 40 -9.59 -0.24 15.15
N TYR A 41 -8.94 0.60 15.95
CA TYR A 41 -9.58 1.52 16.88
C TYR A 41 -9.21 2.96 16.53
N SER A 42 -10.01 3.89 17.02
CA SER A 42 -9.66 5.31 17.03
C SER A 42 -8.39 5.55 17.88
N GLY A 43 -7.78 6.74 17.75
CA GLY A 43 -6.57 7.08 18.51
C GLY A 43 -6.75 7.09 20.03
N ASP A 44 -8.00 7.19 20.50
CA ASP A 44 -8.41 7.08 21.90
C ASP A 44 -8.85 5.66 22.31
N LEU A 45 -8.61 4.66 21.45
CA LEU A 45 -9.00 3.26 21.62
C LEU A 45 -10.51 3.00 21.56
N SER A 46 -11.34 3.99 21.23
CA SER A 46 -12.76 3.76 20.97
C SER A 46 -12.96 2.91 19.71
N THR A 47 -14.05 2.14 19.69
CA THR A 47 -14.44 1.39 18.49
C THR A 47 -14.85 2.34 17.38
N ILE A 48 -14.43 2.01 16.16
CA ILE A 48 -14.84 2.78 14.98
C ILE A 48 -16.25 2.33 14.59
N PRO A 49 -17.22 3.25 14.39
CA PRO A 49 -18.58 2.89 14.00
C PRO A 49 -18.61 2.03 12.74
N TYR A 50 -19.39 0.95 12.75
CA TYR A 50 -19.43 0.02 11.62
C TYR A 50 -19.99 0.62 10.34
N ASP A 51 -20.82 1.67 10.44
CA ASP A 51 -21.29 2.39 9.27
C ASP A 51 -20.16 3.20 8.61
N ASP A 52 -19.25 3.79 9.40
CA ASP A 52 -18.05 4.46 8.88
C ASP A 52 -17.10 3.45 8.22
N VAL A 53 -16.84 2.31 8.87
CA VAL A 53 -16.01 1.22 8.32
C VAL A 53 -16.56 0.75 6.98
N ARG A 54 -17.87 0.55 6.89
CA ARG A 54 -18.55 0.13 5.67
C ARG A 54 -18.45 1.18 4.58
N HIS A 55 -18.71 2.45 4.90
CA HIS A 55 -18.65 3.54 3.95
C HIS A 55 -17.24 3.75 3.40
N ILE A 56 -16.20 3.63 4.25
CA ILE A 56 -14.81 3.67 3.81
C ILE A 56 -14.52 2.51 2.85
N ASN A 57 -14.97 1.29 3.18
CA ASN A 57 -14.78 0.14 2.29
C ASN A 57 -15.48 0.32 0.94
N GLU A 58 -16.72 0.79 0.94
CA GLU A 58 -17.48 1.12 -0.29
C GLU A 58 -16.74 2.17 -1.14
N CYS A 59 -16.21 3.22 -0.50
CA CYS A 59 -15.38 4.21 -1.17
C CYS A 59 -14.11 3.58 -1.78
N CYS A 60 -13.41 2.72 -1.04
CA CYS A 60 -12.25 2.01 -1.56
C CYS A 60 -12.63 1.13 -2.77
N GLU A 61 -13.65 0.28 -2.64
CA GLU A 61 -14.10 -0.66 -3.67
C GLU A 61 -14.54 0.05 -4.95
N LYS A 62 -15.26 1.17 -4.83
CA LYS A 62 -15.71 1.98 -5.98
C LYS A 62 -14.54 2.56 -6.79
N ASN A 63 -13.39 2.78 -6.16
CA ASN A 63 -12.21 3.37 -6.80
C ASN A 63 -11.14 2.33 -7.20
N ILE A 64 -11.43 1.03 -7.08
CA ILE A 64 -10.51 -0.02 -7.54
C ILE A 64 -10.44 -0.01 -9.07
N VAL A 65 -9.21 0.00 -9.59
CA VAL A 65 -8.91 -0.23 -11.00
C VAL A 65 -8.17 -1.55 -11.12
N ASP A 66 -8.77 -2.52 -11.80
CA ASP A 66 -8.13 -3.81 -12.07
C ASP A 66 -7.13 -3.68 -13.22
N VAL A 67 -5.86 -3.98 -12.95
CA VAL A 67 -4.78 -3.95 -13.95
C VAL A 67 -4.35 -5.37 -14.30
N MET A 68 -4.69 -5.82 -15.50
CA MET A 68 -4.38 -7.15 -16.03
C MET A 68 -2.98 -7.17 -16.66
N MET A 69 -1.95 -7.17 -15.81
CA MET A 69 -0.55 -7.15 -16.25
C MET A 69 -0.19 -8.36 -17.13
N GLN A 70 0.55 -8.09 -18.20
CA GLN A 70 1.18 -9.07 -19.08
C GLN A 70 2.70 -9.11 -18.83
N LYS A 71 3.35 -10.12 -19.42
CA LYS A 71 4.81 -10.26 -19.32
C LYS A 71 5.49 -9.04 -19.97
N GLY A 72 6.29 -8.33 -19.17
CA GLY A 72 7.01 -7.14 -19.60
C GLY A 72 6.36 -5.83 -19.13
N ASP A 73 5.12 -5.87 -18.64
CA ASP A 73 4.47 -4.68 -18.10
C ASP A 73 5.13 -4.22 -16.81
N VAL A 74 5.21 -2.90 -16.66
CA VAL A 74 5.70 -2.23 -15.45
C VAL A 74 4.62 -1.27 -14.96
N ILE A 75 4.29 -1.34 -13.67
CA ILE A 75 3.42 -0.37 -13.02
C ILE A 75 4.28 0.51 -12.13
N LEU A 76 4.28 1.81 -12.42
CA LEU A 76 4.78 2.83 -11.52
C LEU A 76 3.59 3.46 -10.79
N LEU A 77 3.67 3.52 -9.46
CA LEU A 77 2.63 4.12 -8.63
C LEU A 77 3.24 5.08 -7.62
N ASP A 78 2.47 6.12 -7.32
CA ASP A 78 2.76 7.03 -6.21
C ASP A 78 2.16 6.45 -4.93
N ASN A 79 3.04 5.97 -4.05
CA ASN A 79 2.64 5.28 -2.83
C ASN A 79 1.89 6.19 -1.84
N TYR A 80 2.03 7.53 -1.93
CA TYR A 80 1.23 8.44 -1.10
C TYR A 80 -0.23 8.49 -1.51
N ARG A 81 -0.53 8.20 -2.79
CA ARG A 81 -1.86 8.41 -3.38
C ARG A 81 -2.61 7.11 -3.67
N VAL A 82 -1.91 5.98 -3.72
CA VAL A 82 -2.44 4.72 -4.22
C VAL A 82 -2.39 3.62 -3.16
N LEU A 83 -3.57 3.18 -2.72
CA LEU A 83 -3.74 1.87 -2.11
C LEU A 83 -3.69 0.81 -3.20
N HIS A 84 -2.92 -0.26 -2.98
CA HIS A 84 -2.81 -1.36 -3.92
C HIS A 84 -2.98 -2.71 -3.22
N GLY A 85 -3.43 -3.69 -3.98
CA GLY A 85 -3.71 -5.02 -3.50
C GLY A 85 -3.65 -6.04 -4.63
N ARG A 86 -4.10 -7.26 -4.34
CA ARG A 86 -4.05 -8.35 -5.30
C ARG A 86 -5.36 -9.12 -5.30
N ARG A 87 -5.94 -9.31 -6.49
CA ARG A 87 -7.05 -10.25 -6.70
C ARG A 87 -6.60 -11.70 -6.48
N THR A 88 -7.54 -12.59 -6.24
CA THR A 88 -7.26 -14.03 -6.29
C THR A 88 -6.83 -14.42 -7.71
N PHE A 89 -5.90 -15.37 -7.81
CA PHE A 89 -5.42 -15.88 -9.10
C PHE A 89 -5.19 -17.39 -9.00
N LYS A 90 -5.07 -18.05 -10.16
CA LYS A 90 -4.73 -19.48 -10.28
C LYS A 90 -3.43 -19.63 -11.05
N GLY A 91 -2.69 -20.70 -10.75
CA GLY A 91 -1.41 -20.99 -11.40
C GLY A 91 -0.22 -20.23 -10.81
N GLU A 92 0.90 -20.22 -11.53
CA GLU A 92 2.13 -19.54 -11.12
C GLU A 92 2.13 -18.08 -11.60
N ARG A 93 2.54 -17.16 -10.72
CA ARG A 93 2.67 -15.72 -11.01
C ARG A 93 3.93 -15.19 -10.34
N LYS A 94 4.85 -14.63 -11.13
CA LYS A 94 6.12 -14.05 -10.65
C LYS A 94 6.15 -12.55 -10.95
N HIS A 95 6.27 -11.75 -9.90
CA HIS A 95 6.36 -10.29 -9.98
C HIS A 95 7.62 -9.86 -9.22
N ALA A 96 8.36 -8.91 -9.79
CA ALA A 96 9.38 -8.16 -9.09
C ALA A 96 8.77 -6.84 -8.58
N VAL A 97 9.32 -6.33 -7.48
CA VAL A 97 8.98 -5.01 -6.93
C VAL A 97 10.27 -4.29 -6.58
N THR A 98 10.28 -2.98 -6.76
CA THR A 98 11.34 -2.10 -6.28
C THR A 98 10.73 -0.87 -5.64
N TRP A 99 11.48 -0.23 -4.75
CA TRP A 99 11.07 0.98 -4.06
C TRP A 99 11.99 2.12 -4.48
N PHE A 100 11.40 3.28 -4.72
CA PHE A 100 12.15 4.50 -4.99
C PHE A 100 12.23 5.33 -3.72
N GLU A 101 13.33 6.04 -3.55
CA GLU A 101 13.40 7.11 -2.54
C GLU A 101 12.33 8.16 -2.82
N SER A 102 11.80 8.77 -1.76
CA SER A 102 10.79 9.83 -1.88
C SER A 102 11.33 10.98 -2.73
N CYS A 103 10.64 11.34 -3.80
CA CYS A 103 10.93 12.55 -4.55
C CYS A 103 10.74 13.77 -3.63
N GLY A 104 11.83 14.35 -3.13
CA GLY A 104 11.80 15.57 -2.31
C GLY A 104 12.57 15.51 -0.99
N GLU A 105 13.08 14.35 -0.56
CA GLU A 105 14.08 14.33 0.51
C GLU A 105 15.46 14.64 -0.08
N PRO A 106 16.23 15.58 0.49
CA PRO A 106 17.62 15.75 0.10
C PRO A 106 18.36 14.44 0.37
N ARG A 107 19.05 13.89 -0.64
CA ARG A 107 19.97 12.78 -0.42
C ARG A 107 20.94 13.17 0.70
N ASN A 108 20.86 12.49 1.83
CA ASN A 108 21.94 12.49 2.80
C ASN A 108 23.09 11.67 2.20
N VAL A 109 23.96 12.35 1.46
CA VAL A 109 25.11 11.75 0.76
C VAL A 109 26.15 11.13 1.72
N ASP A 110 25.96 11.30 3.03
CA ASP A 110 26.95 10.93 4.06
C ASP A 110 26.78 9.54 4.68
N LYS A 111 25.75 8.76 4.31
CA LYS A 111 25.61 7.36 4.75
C LYS A 111 25.96 6.38 3.64
N LYS A 112 27.26 6.12 3.47
CA LYS A 112 27.73 4.92 2.78
C LYS A 112 27.45 3.68 3.64
N GLU A 113 26.29 3.07 3.47
CA GLU A 113 26.08 1.69 3.90
C GLU A 113 26.11 0.80 2.65
N ASP A 114 27.22 0.10 2.44
CA ASP A 114 27.40 -0.89 1.37
C ASP A 114 26.30 -1.97 1.45
N ASN A 115 25.19 -1.75 0.76
CA ASN A 115 24.13 -2.73 0.62
C ASN A 115 23.82 -2.93 -0.87
N GLN A 116 23.74 -4.19 -1.29
CA GLN A 116 23.44 -4.60 -2.69
C GLN A 116 22.14 -3.99 -3.23
N LEU A 117 21.22 -3.61 -2.34
CA LEU A 117 19.98 -2.89 -2.65
C LEU A 117 20.26 -1.48 -3.18
N GLU A 118 21.28 -0.79 -2.68
CA GLU A 118 21.68 0.53 -3.15
C GLU A 118 22.27 0.46 -4.56
N PHE A 119 23.00 -0.60 -4.90
CA PHE A 119 23.48 -0.84 -6.27
C PHE A 119 22.32 -0.97 -7.26
N MET A 120 21.29 -1.77 -6.93
CA MET A 120 20.12 -1.91 -7.80
C MET A 120 19.35 -0.58 -7.91
N ASN A 121 19.18 0.15 -6.81
CA ASN A 121 18.52 1.46 -6.82
C ASN A 121 19.30 2.49 -7.65
N ASN A 122 20.63 2.52 -7.54
CA ASN A 122 21.48 3.43 -8.31
C ASN A 122 21.50 3.08 -9.81
N LEU A 123 21.53 1.79 -10.16
CA LEU A 123 21.50 1.34 -11.56
C LEU A 123 20.18 1.75 -12.25
N ILE A 124 19.06 1.58 -11.55
CA ILE A 124 17.72 1.94 -12.06
C ILE A 124 17.58 3.46 -12.23
N ASN A 125 18.07 4.25 -11.26
CA ASN A 125 17.94 5.71 -11.26
C ASN A 125 18.91 6.44 -12.21
N SER A 126 19.94 5.77 -12.75
CA SER A 126 20.95 6.37 -13.64
C SER A 126 20.73 6.04 -15.12
N THR A 127 19.78 5.16 -15.43
CA THR A 127 19.51 4.66 -16.80
C THR A 127 18.22 5.25 -17.39
N ILE A 128 17.48 6.07 -16.64
CA ILE A 128 16.31 6.85 -17.08
C ILE A 128 16.68 8.33 -16.98
#